data_AF-A0ABD2IK29-F1
#
_entry.id   AF-A0ABD2IK29-F1
#
_cell.length_a   1.000
_cell.length_b   1.000
_cell.length_c   1.000
_cell.angle_alpha   90.00
_cell.angle_beta   90.00
_cell.angle_gamma   90.00
#
_symmetry.space_group_name_H-M   'P 1'
#
loop_
_entity.id
_entity.type
_entity.pdbx_description
1 polymer ?
#
loop_
_entity_poly.entity_id
_entity_poly.type
_entity_poly.pdbx_seq_one_letter_code
_entity_poly.pdbx_strand_id
1 'polypeptide(L)'
;MASFAKLLRNSNFVKLGDFNGQILVGRVVHRVNDDLYIDFGLKFNAICRRPEENAEKYVVGTDVLIKLIDPELSERFMGSKNDLTLLEADAKLLGLYTKRRNDQRDGRGQRNSDESRTKRIGGGILAGGGAALSLSLFGLGKKEGTDEDGRMGTNDDNAGQHLLLIREADLYFESNLVENAYNVLRRHRSTKNPELLWRIARVLYKLGRQTKNAAERDRLCFEAFEFAQKALDHQPSTGSFGAHKWYAILLDRTAELEGNKARIAKAMEVKAHFERALELNPTDATTWHLLGVWHYELADLSTHKRWLASLVYGSPPETTYDEALRCFERAETLAPGFYSANNYYLGLVYEKMKRKEEAVKQFKMAYNAPMAEPDDLEYHNKALSRLKSYKYNEEQLCKEK
;
A
#
# COMPACT_ATOMS: atom_id res chain seq x y z
N MET A 1 34.66 18.17 20.33
CA MET A 1 33.50 17.42 20.90
C MET A 1 32.26 17.72 20.08
N ALA A 2 31.45 16.72 19.73
CA ALA A 2 30.14 16.97 19.12
C ALA A 2 29.22 17.62 20.16
N SER A 3 28.43 18.63 19.75
CA SER A 3 27.45 19.23 20.66
C SER A 3 26.35 18.23 21.03
N PHE A 4 25.76 18.36 22.22
CA PHE A 4 24.66 17.50 22.67
C PHE A 4 23.51 17.45 21.64
N ALA A 5 23.13 18.59 21.06
CA ALA A 5 22.11 18.63 20.02
C ALA A 5 22.49 17.87 18.74
N LYS A 6 23.79 17.76 18.42
CA LYS A 6 24.28 16.94 17.29
C LYS A 6 24.30 15.46 17.65
N LEU A 7 24.61 15.10 18.89
CA LEU A 7 24.54 13.71 19.37
C LEU A 7 23.09 13.23 19.45
N LEU A 8 22.18 14.02 20.02
CA LEU A 8 20.77 13.70 20.16
C LEU A 8 20.11 13.49 18.79
N ARG A 9 20.30 14.41 17.84
CA ARG A 9 19.75 14.28 16.46
C ARG A 9 20.27 13.07 15.68
N ASN A 10 21.47 12.59 16.00
CA ASN A 10 22.05 11.42 15.34
C ASN A 10 21.88 10.13 16.12
N SER A 11 21.28 10.19 17.32
CA SER A 11 21.02 9.03 18.16
C SER A 11 20.00 8.09 17.50
N ASN A 12 20.11 6.80 17.80
CA ASN A 12 19.15 5.82 17.33
C ASN A 12 17.75 6.16 17.85
N PHE A 13 17.64 6.65 19.09
CA PHE A 13 16.37 7.10 19.69
C PHE A 13 15.63 8.15 18.83
N VAL A 14 16.31 9.21 18.38
CA VAL A 14 15.66 10.24 17.53
C VAL A 14 15.38 9.74 16.11
N LYS A 15 16.20 8.81 15.60
CA LYS A 15 15.97 8.18 14.29
C LYS A 15 14.81 7.19 14.29
N LEU A 16 14.50 6.60 15.44
CA LEU A 16 13.43 5.61 15.62
C LEU A 16 12.04 6.27 15.58
N GLY A 17 11.85 7.45 16.20
CA GLY A 17 10.53 8.10 16.20
C GLY A 17 9.55 7.45 17.18
N ASP A 18 8.31 7.18 16.75
CA ASP A 18 7.31 6.50 17.59
C ASP A 18 7.63 5.01 17.76
N PHE A 19 7.82 4.57 19.01
CA PHE A 19 8.35 3.25 19.36
C PHE A 19 7.32 2.11 19.25
N ASN A 20 6.02 2.43 19.29
CA ASN A 20 4.97 1.43 19.42
C ASN A 20 4.90 0.50 18.19
N GLY A 21 5.35 -0.74 18.38
CA GLY A 21 5.25 -1.80 17.38
C GLY A 21 6.32 -1.79 16.29
N GLN A 22 7.38 -0.99 16.44
CA GLN A 22 8.48 -0.98 15.46
C GLN A 22 9.29 -2.27 15.50
N ILE A 23 9.73 -2.71 14.31
CA ILE A 23 10.60 -3.89 14.18
C ILE A 23 12.05 -3.44 14.07
N LEU A 24 12.87 -3.91 14.99
CA LEU A 24 14.27 -3.55 15.12
C LEU A 24 15.15 -4.79 14.96
N VAL A 25 16.34 -4.56 14.41
CA VAL A 25 17.41 -5.56 14.44
C VAL A 25 18.16 -5.37 15.74
N GLY A 26 18.07 -6.37 16.61
CA GLY A 26 18.86 -6.44 17.83
C GLY A 26 19.92 -7.53 17.73
N ARG A 27 20.90 -7.50 18.63
CA ARG A 27 21.92 -8.54 18.79
C ARG A 27 21.78 -9.20 20.14
N VAL A 28 21.77 -10.52 20.17
CA VAL A 28 21.77 -11.27 21.43
C VAL A 28 23.11 -11.03 22.14
N VAL A 29 23.09 -10.37 23.30
CA VAL A 29 24.30 -10.03 24.08
C VAL A 29 24.51 -10.98 25.25
N HIS A 30 23.43 -11.45 25.88
CA HIS A 30 23.49 -12.42 26.96
C HIS A 30 22.38 -13.45 26.83
N ARG A 31 22.63 -14.63 27.39
CA ARG A 31 21.65 -15.69 27.54
C ARG A 31 21.66 -16.16 28.99
N VAL A 32 20.50 -16.17 29.61
CA VAL A 32 20.30 -16.69 30.97
C VAL A 32 19.15 -17.69 30.89
N ASN A 33 19.42 -18.97 31.11
CA ASN A 33 18.45 -20.06 30.90
C ASN A 33 17.85 -20.02 29.47
N ASP A 34 16.53 -19.78 29.38
CA ASP A 34 15.78 -19.66 28.14
C ASP A 34 15.47 -18.21 27.76
N ASP A 35 15.97 -17.22 28.51
CA ASP A 35 15.79 -15.81 28.22
C ASP A 35 16.98 -15.25 27.44
N LEU A 36 16.67 -14.50 26.38
CA LEU A 36 17.62 -13.83 25.50
C LEU A 36 17.61 -12.35 25.81
N TYR A 37 18.77 -11.82 26.21
CA TYR A 37 18.99 -10.39 26.35
C TYR A 37 19.47 -9.84 25.01
N ILE A 38 18.71 -8.92 24.44
CA ILE A 38 18.89 -8.42 23.09
C ILE A 38 19.19 -6.93 23.17
N ASP A 39 20.37 -6.53 22.73
CA ASP A 39 20.75 -5.13 22.57
C ASP A 39 20.32 -4.66 21.18
N PHE A 40 19.48 -3.62 21.14
CA PHE A 40 18.96 -3.01 19.92
C PHE A 40 19.30 -1.51 19.84
N GLY A 41 20.28 -1.07 20.63
CA GLY A 41 20.83 0.29 20.57
C GLY A 41 20.04 1.34 21.36
N LEU A 42 19.20 0.91 22.30
CA LEU A 42 18.58 1.76 23.33
C LEU A 42 19.25 1.54 24.69
N LYS A 43 18.72 2.21 25.72
CA LYS A 43 19.28 2.24 27.08
C LYS A 43 19.15 0.89 27.80
N PHE A 44 18.06 0.17 27.58
CA PHE A 44 17.78 -1.13 28.20
C PHE A 44 17.72 -2.23 27.14
N ASN A 45 18.19 -3.42 27.52
CA ASN A 45 18.07 -4.59 26.66
C ASN A 45 16.62 -5.08 26.66
N ALA A 46 16.21 -5.66 25.54
CA ALA A 46 14.95 -6.39 25.49
C ALA A 46 15.16 -7.81 25.99
N ILE A 47 14.24 -8.31 26.81
CA ILE A 47 14.24 -9.71 27.24
C ILE A 47 13.16 -10.46 26.49
N CYS A 48 13.57 -11.44 25.70
CA CYS A 48 12.64 -12.31 24.99
C CYS A 48 12.92 -13.77 25.29
N ARG A 49 11.87 -14.57 25.46
CA ARG A 49 12.01 -16.04 25.56
C ARG A 49 12.50 -16.63 24.24
N ARG A 50 13.43 -17.57 24.35
CA ARG A 50 13.97 -18.34 23.24
C ARG A 50 12.88 -19.24 22.64
N PRO A 51 12.71 -19.27 21.31
CA PRO A 51 11.75 -20.16 20.67
C PRO A 51 12.20 -21.62 20.77
N GLU A 52 11.25 -22.55 20.86
CA GLU A 52 11.53 -24.01 20.84
C GLU A 52 11.98 -24.46 19.43
N GLU A 53 11.42 -23.85 18.39
CA GLU A 53 11.82 -24.10 17.00
C GLU A 53 13.15 -23.42 16.66
N ASN A 54 14.09 -24.17 16.06
CA ASN A 54 15.43 -23.66 15.68
C ASN A 54 16.23 -23.04 16.84
N ALA A 55 15.98 -23.50 18.07
CA ALA A 55 16.49 -22.91 19.30
C ALA A 55 18.04 -22.85 19.39
N GLU A 56 18.74 -23.70 18.64
CA GLU A 56 20.20 -23.76 18.56
C GLU A 56 20.82 -22.56 17.83
N LYS A 57 20.05 -21.85 17.00
CA LYS A 57 20.54 -20.71 16.20
C LYS A 57 20.56 -19.39 16.99
N TYR A 58 19.85 -19.33 18.12
CA TYR A 58 19.76 -18.16 18.99
C TYR A 58 20.88 -18.16 20.04
N VAL A 59 22.11 -17.98 19.56
CA VAL A 59 23.31 -17.87 20.39
C VAL A 59 23.73 -16.41 20.57
N VAL A 60 24.58 -16.16 21.58
CA VAL A 60 25.17 -14.84 21.80
C VAL A 60 25.95 -14.40 20.55
N GLY A 61 25.74 -13.15 20.13
CA GLY A 61 26.31 -12.57 18.91
C GLY A 61 25.41 -12.70 17.67
N THR A 62 24.33 -13.48 17.73
CA THR A 62 23.37 -13.58 16.64
C THR A 62 22.52 -12.32 16.53
N ASP A 63 22.37 -11.81 15.31
CA ASP A 63 21.44 -10.72 15.01
C ASP A 63 20.01 -11.30 14.87
N VAL A 64 19.03 -10.67 15.51
CA VAL A 64 17.63 -11.12 15.61
C VAL A 64 16.69 -9.95 15.32
N LEU A 65 15.49 -10.27 14.85
CA LEU A 65 14.40 -9.30 14.67
C LEU A 65 13.51 -9.31 15.91
N ILE A 66 13.31 -8.14 16.49
CA ILE A 66 12.40 -7.92 17.61
C ILE A 66 11.35 -6.87 17.24
N LYS A 67 10.13 -7.03 17.72
CA LYS A 67 9.09 -6.00 17.68
C LYS A 67 9.06 -5.30 19.03
N LEU A 68 9.50 -4.06 19.08
CA LEU A 68 9.49 -3.24 20.29
C LEU A 68 8.04 -2.89 20.65
N ILE A 69 7.67 -3.15 21.90
CA ILE A 69 6.37 -2.78 22.46
C ILE A 69 6.58 -1.54 23.34
N ASP A 70 7.50 -1.62 24.31
CA ASP A 70 7.85 -0.52 25.20
C ASP A 70 9.38 -0.43 25.33
N PRO A 71 10.02 0.72 25.00
CA PRO A 71 11.46 0.92 25.20
C PRO A 71 11.90 0.95 26.67
N GLU A 72 11.00 1.23 27.62
CA GLU A 72 11.29 1.31 29.05
C GLU A 72 10.10 0.75 29.84
N LEU A 73 10.02 -0.58 29.97
CA LEU A 73 8.90 -1.24 30.65
C LEU A 73 8.75 -0.69 32.06
N SER A 74 7.61 -0.07 32.36
CA SER A 74 7.33 0.54 33.65
C SER A 74 6.15 -0.16 34.34
N GLU A 75 6.39 -0.74 35.51
CA GLU A 75 5.35 -1.40 36.30
C GLU A 75 4.88 -0.52 37.46
N ARG A 76 3.58 -0.61 37.75
CA ARG A 76 2.97 0.02 38.91
C ARG A 76 2.78 -1.01 40.02
N PHE A 77 3.73 -1.07 40.93
CA PHE A 77 3.64 -1.95 42.10
C PHE A 77 2.45 -1.54 42.99
N MET A 78 1.65 -2.51 43.46
CA MET A 78 0.44 -2.22 44.25
C MET A 78 0.78 -1.36 45.48
N GLY A 79 0.24 -0.14 45.52
CA GLY A 79 0.47 0.85 46.59
C GLY A 79 1.45 1.99 46.23
N SER A 80 2.15 1.91 45.09
CA SER A 80 3.00 2.99 44.62
C SER A 80 2.21 4.08 43.87
N LYS A 81 2.50 5.35 44.17
CA LYS A 81 1.97 6.49 43.40
C LYS A 81 2.71 6.72 42.09
N ASN A 82 3.95 6.23 41.97
CA ASN A 82 4.82 6.44 40.82
C ASN A 82 5.13 5.11 40.13
N ASP A 83 5.22 5.13 38.81
CA ASP A 83 5.62 3.96 38.03
C ASP A 83 7.12 3.69 38.24
N LEU A 84 7.48 2.42 38.40
CA LEU A 84 8.86 1.96 38.50
C LEU A 84 9.28 1.37 37.16
N THR A 85 10.25 2.01 36.51
CA THR A 85 10.84 1.49 35.27
C THR A 85 11.73 0.29 35.59
N LEU A 86 11.40 -0.87 35.01
CA LEU A 86 12.26 -2.04 34.98
C LEU A 86 13.45 -1.75 34.05
N LEU A 87 14.62 -2.31 34.36
CA LEU A 87 15.85 -2.10 33.57
C LEU A 87 15.85 -2.91 32.27
N GLU A 88 14.67 -3.06 31.65
CA GLU A 88 14.37 -3.96 30.55
C GLU A 88 13.37 -3.30 29.61
N ALA A 89 13.52 -3.55 28.32
CA ALA A 89 12.55 -3.16 27.31
C ALA A 89 11.58 -4.32 27.03
N ASP A 90 10.30 -4.02 26.82
CA ASP A 90 9.32 -5.01 26.39
C ASP A 90 9.36 -5.15 24.86
N ALA A 91 9.67 -6.36 24.39
CA ALA A 91 9.71 -6.66 22.98
C ALA A 91 9.34 -8.12 22.70
N LYS A 92 8.79 -8.34 21.51
CA LYS A 92 8.48 -9.68 21.01
C LYS A 92 9.53 -10.13 20.00
N LEU A 93 10.18 -11.26 20.27
CA LEU A 93 11.10 -11.88 19.31
C LEU A 93 10.34 -12.41 18.09
N LEU A 94 10.77 -12.01 16.89
CA LEU A 94 10.17 -12.42 15.62
C LEU A 94 10.97 -13.51 14.91
N GLY A 95 12.30 -13.48 14.98
CA GLY A 95 13.13 -14.40 14.21
C GLY A 95 14.61 -14.05 14.17
N LEU A 96 15.39 -14.87 13.46
CA LEU A 96 16.79 -14.59 13.15
C LEU A 96 16.90 -13.55 12.04
N TYR A 97 17.85 -12.62 12.15
CA TYR A 97 18.15 -11.66 11.10
C TYR A 97 19.33 -12.15 10.24
N THR A 98 19.14 -12.19 8.92
CA THR A 98 20.22 -12.55 7.97
C THR A 98 20.61 -11.34 7.12
N LYS A 99 21.81 -10.80 7.36
CA LYS A 99 22.36 -9.67 6.58
C LYS A 99 22.80 -10.15 5.20
N ARG A 100 22.22 -9.62 4.11
CA ARG A 100 22.69 -9.90 2.76
C ARG A 100 24.06 -9.25 2.52
N ARG A 101 25.09 -10.06 2.19
CA ARG A 101 26.37 -9.58 1.64
C ARG A 101 26.12 -8.94 0.27
N ASN A 102 26.05 -7.62 0.19
CA ASN A 102 26.03 -6.93 -1.10
C ASN A 102 26.64 -5.51 -1.04
N ASP A 103 27.74 -5.34 -0.30
CA ASP A 103 28.34 -4.01 -0.07
C ASP A 103 29.89 -4.03 -0.07
N GLN A 104 30.48 -4.74 -1.03
CA GLN A 104 31.93 -4.69 -1.30
C GLN A 104 32.24 -4.79 -2.80
N ARG A 105 31.65 -3.92 -3.62
CA ARG A 105 32.19 -3.60 -4.95
C ARG A 105 31.77 -2.19 -5.33
N ASP A 106 32.47 -1.19 -4.79
CA ASP A 106 32.67 0.08 -5.48
C ASP A 106 33.91 0.74 -4.90
N GLY A 107 35.01 0.65 -5.65
CA GLY A 107 36.30 1.16 -5.22
C GLY A 107 37.45 0.63 -6.07
N ARG A 108 37.42 0.88 -7.38
CA ARG A 108 38.59 1.06 -8.28
C ARG A 108 38.14 1.10 -9.75
N GLY A 109 38.54 2.15 -10.47
CA GLY A 109 38.65 2.11 -11.94
C GLY A 109 38.16 3.35 -12.68
N GLN A 110 39.05 4.32 -12.86
CA GLN A 110 38.89 5.54 -13.66
C GLN A 110 39.05 5.30 -15.18
N ARG A 111 38.23 6.01 -15.95
CA ARG A 111 38.50 6.89 -17.13
C ARG A 111 39.24 6.39 -18.40
N ASN A 112 38.76 7.01 -19.50
CA ASN A 112 39.31 7.25 -20.86
C ASN A 112 39.07 6.11 -21.88
N SER A 113 38.73 6.35 -23.16
CA SER A 113 38.67 7.57 -24.00
C SER A 113 37.95 7.23 -25.33
N ASP A 114 37.30 8.24 -25.90
CA ASP A 114 37.22 8.63 -27.32
C ASP A 114 36.71 7.69 -28.44
N GLU A 115 35.58 8.13 -29.01
CA GLU A 115 35.46 8.67 -30.38
C GLU A 115 35.64 7.72 -31.59
N SER A 116 34.54 7.46 -32.32
CA SER A 116 34.37 7.93 -33.72
C SER A 116 33.43 7.06 -34.57
N ARG A 117 32.66 7.78 -35.40
CA ARG A 117 32.24 7.44 -36.78
C ARG A 117 30.87 6.78 -37.05
N THR A 118 29.88 7.66 -37.17
CA THR A 118 29.00 7.87 -38.35
C THR A 118 28.74 6.71 -39.33
N LYS A 119 27.46 6.43 -39.55
CA LYS A 119 26.80 6.72 -40.85
C LYS A 119 25.27 6.80 -40.73
N ARG A 120 24.75 7.92 -41.24
CA ARG A 120 23.35 8.18 -41.58
C ARG A 120 22.97 7.42 -42.85
N ILE A 121 21.76 6.85 -42.86
CA ILE A 121 20.75 6.93 -43.93
C ILE A 121 19.42 6.92 -43.15
N GLY A 122 18.50 7.88 -43.21
CA GLY A 122 18.19 8.85 -44.25
C GLY A 122 16.75 8.59 -44.70
N GLY A 123 15.83 9.46 -44.25
CA GLY A 123 14.59 9.72 -44.98
C GLY A 123 13.27 9.42 -44.26
N GLY A 124 12.51 10.48 -44.00
CA GLY A 124 11.09 10.47 -44.40
C GLY A 124 10.06 10.60 -43.29
N ILE A 125 9.74 11.84 -42.95
CA ILE A 125 8.58 12.32 -42.18
C ILE A 125 7.27 11.92 -42.90
N LEU A 126 6.21 11.58 -42.15
CA LEU A 126 4.87 12.13 -42.35
C LEU A 126 3.96 11.90 -41.13
N ALA A 127 3.22 12.95 -40.81
CA ALA A 127 2.30 13.12 -39.71
C ALA A 127 1.04 12.23 -39.83
N GLY A 128 0.39 11.96 -38.69
CA GLY A 128 -0.97 11.45 -38.67
C GLY A 128 -1.29 10.76 -37.35
N GLY A 129 -2.16 11.37 -36.56
CA GLY A 129 -2.62 10.81 -35.30
C GLY A 129 -3.56 9.61 -35.45
N GLY A 130 -4.07 9.15 -34.31
CA GLY A 130 -5.24 8.27 -34.27
C GLY A 130 -4.96 6.86 -33.78
N ALA A 131 -5.62 6.54 -32.66
CA ALA A 131 -5.73 5.25 -32.02
C ALA A 131 -5.99 4.05 -32.97
N ALA A 132 -5.41 2.90 -32.62
CA ALA A 132 -5.96 1.58 -32.94
C ALA A 132 -5.57 0.58 -31.83
N LEU A 133 -6.32 0.62 -30.72
CA LEU A 133 -6.51 -0.54 -29.86
C LEU A 133 -7.47 -1.48 -30.59
N SER A 134 -6.95 -2.61 -31.09
CA SER A 134 -7.77 -3.73 -31.53
C SER A 134 -7.55 -4.92 -30.60
N LEU A 135 -8.54 -5.16 -29.73
CA LEU A 135 -8.85 -6.48 -29.19
C LEU A 135 -9.20 -7.45 -30.33
N SER A 136 -8.70 -8.69 -30.24
CA SER A 136 -9.44 -9.95 -30.46
C SER A 136 -8.48 -11.12 -30.15
N LEU A 137 -8.68 -11.93 -29.11
CA LEU A 137 -9.65 -13.04 -28.91
C LEU A 137 -9.38 -14.31 -29.76
N PHE A 138 -9.25 -15.42 -29.02
CA PHE A 138 -9.33 -16.85 -29.39
C PHE A 138 -8.13 -17.55 -30.04
N GLY A 139 -7.65 -18.59 -29.34
CA GLY A 139 -6.73 -19.60 -29.85
C GLY A 139 -6.42 -20.68 -28.83
N LEU A 140 -7.36 -21.63 -28.65
CA LEU A 140 -7.13 -22.92 -28.00
C LEU A 140 -5.91 -23.62 -28.61
N GLY A 141 -4.98 -24.07 -27.76
CA GLY A 141 -3.82 -24.84 -28.18
C GLY A 141 -3.22 -25.63 -27.02
N LYS A 142 -3.83 -26.79 -26.74
CA LYS A 142 -3.32 -27.82 -25.84
C LYS A 142 -2.02 -28.40 -26.43
N LYS A 143 -0.94 -28.49 -25.64
CA LYS A 143 0.17 -29.42 -25.89
C LYS A 143 0.72 -29.96 -24.57
N GLU A 144 0.64 -31.29 -24.45
CA GLU A 144 1.22 -32.13 -23.42
C GLU A 144 2.68 -32.49 -23.75
N GLY A 145 3.42 -32.90 -22.71
CA GLY A 145 4.75 -33.53 -22.75
C GLY A 145 5.87 -32.57 -22.33
N THR A 146 6.75 -32.86 -21.39
CA THR A 146 7.17 -34.12 -20.74
C THR A 146 7.84 -33.81 -19.39
N ASP A 147 7.65 -34.69 -18.41
CA ASP A 147 8.30 -34.70 -17.09
C ASP A 147 9.81 -34.94 -17.19
N GLU A 148 10.62 -34.25 -16.39
CA GLU A 148 11.83 -34.79 -15.75
C GLU A 148 12.10 -34.08 -14.38
N ASP A 149 12.05 -34.91 -13.33
CA ASP A 149 12.83 -34.91 -12.08
C ASP A 149 12.79 -33.74 -11.05
N GLY A 150 11.91 -33.90 -10.07
CA GLY A 150 12.35 -34.52 -8.80
C GLY A 150 13.12 -33.68 -7.78
N ARG A 151 12.47 -32.71 -7.12
CA ARG A 151 12.62 -32.48 -5.66
C ARG A 151 11.26 -32.21 -5.03
N MET A 152 10.70 -33.25 -4.44
CA MET A 152 9.42 -33.24 -3.74
C MET A 152 9.58 -32.56 -2.38
N GLY A 153 9.58 -31.22 -2.38
CA GLY A 153 9.12 -30.48 -1.20
C GLY A 153 7.62 -30.72 -1.09
N THR A 154 7.12 -31.06 0.08
CA THR A 154 5.68 -31.35 0.24
C THR A 154 4.89 -30.09 -0.14
N ASN A 155 3.74 -30.24 -0.83
CA ASN A 155 2.91 -29.09 -1.22
C ASN A 155 2.53 -28.21 0.00
N ASP A 156 2.50 -28.80 1.19
CA ASP A 156 2.24 -28.12 2.47
C ASP A 156 3.40 -27.20 2.89
N ASP A 157 4.67 -27.58 2.65
CA ASP A 157 5.83 -26.74 2.95
C ASP A 157 5.83 -25.46 2.10
N ASN A 158 5.44 -25.57 0.83
CA ASN A 158 5.40 -24.44 -0.10
C ASN A 158 4.21 -23.51 0.18
N ALA A 159 3.06 -24.07 0.59
CA ALA A 159 1.90 -23.29 1.04
C ALA A 159 2.21 -22.52 2.34
N GLY A 160 2.87 -23.16 3.30
CA GLY A 160 3.31 -22.52 4.55
C GLY A 160 4.32 -21.39 4.30
N GLN A 161 5.29 -21.61 3.42
CA GLN A 161 6.25 -20.57 3.01
C GLN A 161 5.57 -19.38 2.31
N HIS A 162 4.61 -19.63 1.41
CA HIS A 162 3.84 -18.56 0.78
C HIS A 162 3.00 -17.77 1.79
N LEU A 163 2.41 -18.43 2.80
CA LEU A 163 1.64 -17.76 3.83
C LEU A 163 2.51 -16.85 4.71
N LEU A 164 3.69 -17.31 5.11
CA LEU A 164 4.64 -16.50 5.87
C LEU A 164 5.12 -15.28 5.05
N LEU A 165 5.43 -15.51 3.77
CA LEU A 165 5.82 -14.45 2.83
C LEU A 165 4.71 -13.39 2.68
N ILE A 166 3.46 -13.85 2.54
CA ILE A 166 2.27 -12.98 2.45
C ILE A 166 2.17 -12.11 3.70
N ARG A 167 2.24 -12.73 4.90
CA ARG A 167 2.17 -12.00 6.17
C ARG A 167 3.31 -11.00 6.32
N GLU A 168 4.53 -11.37 5.98
CA GLU A 168 5.69 -10.48 6.01
C GLU A 168 5.50 -9.27 5.07
N ALA A 169 5.05 -9.51 3.84
CA ALA A 169 4.80 -8.45 2.87
C ALA A 169 3.65 -7.52 3.29
N ASP A 170 2.57 -8.07 3.86
CA ASP A 170 1.45 -7.29 4.38
C ASP A 170 1.90 -6.40 5.55
N LEU A 171 2.68 -6.95 6.49
CA LEU A 171 3.23 -6.18 7.63
C LEU A 171 4.14 -5.02 7.17
N TYR A 172 5.04 -5.25 6.21
CA TYR A 172 5.86 -4.18 5.66
C TYR A 172 4.99 -3.11 4.97
N PHE A 173 3.97 -3.52 4.23
CA PHE A 173 3.08 -2.59 3.54
C PHE A 173 2.27 -1.73 4.53
N GLU A 174 1.69 -2.35 5.56
CA GLU A 174 0.93 -1.67 6.62
C GLU A 174 1.80 -0.71 7.43
N SER A 175 3.10 -1.03 7.58
CA SER A 175 4.09 -0.17 8.24
C SER A 175 4.65 0.94 7.32
N ASN A 176 4.08 1.13 6.13
CA ASN A 176 4.54 2.06 5.08
C ASN A 176 5.99 1.81 4.61
N LEU A 177 6.54 0.61 4.82
CA LEU A 177 7.85 0.16 4.35
C LEU A 177 7.71 -0.50 2.96
N VAL A 178 7.22 0.27 2.00
CA VAL A 178 6.78 -0.20 0.68
C VAL A 178 7.93 -0.85 -0.11
N GLU A 179 9.14 -0.29 -0.01
CA GLU A 179 10.34 -0.87 -0.64
C GLU A 179 10.69 -2.25 -0.05
N ASN A 180 10.52 -2.43 1.27
CA ASN A 180 10.76 -3.71 1.93
C ASN A 180 9.74 -4.76 1.47
N ALA A 181 8.45 -4.38 1.43
CA ALA A 181 7.40 -5.22 0.86
C ALA A 181 7.73 -5.64 -0.58
N TYR A 182 8.22 -4.71 -1.41
CA TYR A 182 8.64 -5.01 -2.77
C TYR A 182 9.84 -5.96 -2.82
N ASN A 183 10.84 -5.75 -1.96
CA ASN A 183 12.06 -6.56 -1.93
C ASN A 183 11.80 -8.02 -1.54
N VAL A 184 10.78 -8.25 -0.72
CA VAL A 184 10.28 -9.57 -0.34
C VAL A 184 9.55 -10.22 -1.52
N LEU A 185 8.62 -9.49 -2.15
CA LEU A 185 7.77 -10.03 -3.22
C LEU A 185 8.45 -10.17 -4.58
N ARG A 186 9.46 -9.34 -4.91
CA ARG A 186 10.06 -9.27 -6.26
C ARG A 186 10.69 -10.58 -6.74
N ARG A 187 11.04 -11.48 -5.83
CA ARG A 187 11.59 -12.81 -6.16
C ARG A 187 10.52 -13.78 -6.68
N HIS A 188 9.26 -13.47 -6.43
CA HIS A 188 8.11 -14.28 -6.78
C HIS A 188 7.31 -13.69 -7.94
N ARG A 189 7.92 -12.83 -8.76
CA ARG A 189 7.25 -12.19 -9.93
C ARG A 189 6.76 -13.17 -10.99
N SER A 190 7.31 -14.39 -11.03
CA SER A 190 6.89 -15.46 -11.93
C SER A 190 5.90 -16.43 -11.30
N THR A 191 5.39 -16.14 -10.10
CA THR A 191 4.41 -17.00 -9.42
C THR A 191 3.08 -17.02 -10.15
N LYS A 192 2.34 -18.13 -10.00
CA LYS A 192 0.92 -18.22 -10.39
C LYS A 192 -0.01 -18.09 -9.19
N ASN A 193 0.52 -17.82 -7.99
CA ASN A 193 -0.30 -17.62 -6.81
C ASN A 193 -0.98 -16.24 -6.88
N PRO A 194 -2.33 -16.16 -7.03
CA PRO A 194 -3.04 -14.90 -7.15
C PRO A 194 -2.82 -13.99 -5.94
N GLU A 195 -2.66 -14.58 -4.74
CA GLU A 195 -2.44 -13.82 -3.50
C GLU A 195 -1.11 -13.07 -3.47
N LEU A 196 -0.08 -13.60 -4.12
CA LEU A 196 1.20 -12.90 -4.27
C LEU A 196 1.12 -11.87 -5.40
N LEU A 197 0.44 -12.21 -6.50
CA LEU A 197 0.35 -11.36 -7.69
C LEU A 197 -0.35 -10.03 -7.40
N TRP A 198 -1.52 -10.04 -6.74
CA TRP A 198 -2.20 -8.78 -6.42
C TRP A 198 -1.43 -7.94 -5.39
N ARG A 199 -0.67 -8.57 -4.49
CA ARG A 199 0.21 -7.85 -3.54
C ARG A 199 1.38 -7.18 -4.24
N ILE A 200 1.96 -7.82 -5.26
CA ILE A 200 2.97 -7.19 -6.13
C ILE A 200 2.35 -5.97 -6.83
N ALA A 201 1.15 -6.12 -7.41
CA ALA A 201 0.43 -5.01 -8.05
C ALA A 201 0.21 -3.84 -7.09
N ARG A 202 -0.28 -4.11 -5.87
CA ARG A 202 -0.46 -3.12 -4.80
C ARG A 202 0.82 -2.35 -4.49
N VAL A 203 1.91 -3.08 -4.29
CA VAL A 203 3.20 -2.49 -3.91
C VAL A 203 3.78 -1.65 -5.04
N LEU A 204 3.74 -2.13 -6.28
CA LEU A 204 4.18 -1.37 -7.46
C LEU A 204 3.40 -0.07 -7.62
N TYR A 205 2.07 -0.13 -7.45
CA TYR A 205 1.22 1.05 -7.49
C TYR A 205 1.63 2.09 -6.43
N LYS A 206 1.84 1.63 -5.19
CA LYS A 206 2.27 2.50 -4.08
C LYS A 206 3.67 3.09 -4.31
N LEU A 207 4.63 2.32 -4.83
CA LEU A 207 5.95 2.85 -5.23
C LEU A 207 5.84 3.92 -6.32
N GLY A 208 4.93 3.72 -7.28
CA GLY A 208 4.62 4.73 -8.30
C GLY A 208 4.13 6.03 -7.69
N ARG A 209 3.24 5.98 -6.69
CA ARG A 209 2.74 7.15 -5.95
C ARG A 209 3.85 7.91 -5.20
N GLN A 210 4.86 7.20 -4.71
CA GLN A 210 6.00 7.80 -4.00
C GLN A 210 7.06 8.40 -4.94
N THR A 211 6.98 8.10 -6.23
CA THR A 211 7.96 8.54 -7.24
C THR A 211 7.63 9.94 -7.77
N LYS A 212 8.64 10.82 -7.80
CA LYS A 212 8.51 12.19 -8.36
C LYS A 212 8.51 12.21 -9.90
N ASN A 213 9.13 11.21 -10.52
CA ASN A 213 9.20 11.10 -11.98
C ASN A 213 7.86 10.59 -12.55
N ALA A 214 7.22 11.42 -13.37
CA ALA A 214 5.94 11.09 -13.99
C ALA A 214 6.00 9.85 -14.90
N ALA A 215 7.05 9.74 -15.73
CA ALA A 215 7.18 8.61 -16.66
C ALA A 215 7.38 7.28 -15.92
N GLU A 216 8.17 7.28 -14.84
CA GLU A 216 8.37 6.07 -14.02
C GLU A 216 7.11 5.71 -13.23
N ARG A 217 6.37 6.71 -12.72
CA ARG A 217 5.07 6.48 -12.07
C ARG A 217 4.08 5.81 -13.03
N ASP A 218 3.98 6.30 -14.26
CA ASP A 218 3.05 5.74 -15.26
C ASP A 218 3.48 4.31 -15.65
N ARG A 219 4.79 4.08 -15.85
CA ARG A 219 5.35 2.74 -16.08
C ARG A 219 5.00 1.77 -14.96
N LEU A 220 5.21 2.16 -13.70
CA LEU A 220 4.88 1.34 -12.53
C LEU A 220 3.38 1.06 -12.42
N CYS A 221 2.54 2.02 -12.84
CA CYS A 221 1.09 1.85 -12.89
C CYS A 221 0.67 0.78 -13.91
N PHE A 222 1.20 0.83 -15.14
CA PHE A 222 0.94 -0.18 -16.17
C PHE A 222 1.48 -1.56 -15.76
N GLU A 223 2.70 -1.60 -15.20
CA GLU A 223 3.28 -2.85 -14.68
C GLU A 223 2.44 -3.46 -13.55
N ALA A 224 1.97 -2.63 -12.61
CA ALA A 224 1.04 -3.07 -11.57
C ALA A 224 -0.24 -3.68 -12.16
N PHE A 225 -0.79 -3.04 -13.21
CA PHE A 225 -1.99 -3.54 -13.88
C PHE A 225 -1.76 -4.93 -14.49
N GLU A 226 -0.63 -5.18 -15.16
CA GLU A 226 -0.30 -6.51 -15.68
C GLU A 226 -0.28 -7.58 -14.57
N PHE A 227 0.22 -7.26 -13.38
CA PHE A 227 0.18 -8.18 -12.24
C PHE A 227 -1.23 -8.41 -11.71
N ALA A 228 -2.08 -7.39 -11.69
CA ALA A 228 -3.47 -7.53 -11.31
C ALA A 228 -4.26 -8.38 -12.32
N GLN A 229 -4.00 -8.23 -13.62
CA GLN A 229 -4.55 -9.11 -14.67
C GLN A 229 -4.14 -10.57 -14.44
N LYS A 230 -2.84 -10.82 -14.22
CA LYS A 230 -2.35 -12.17 -13.92
C LYS A 230 -2.97 -12.75 -12.64
N ALA A 231 -3.20 -11.92 -11.62
CA ALA A 231 -3.85 -12.36 -10.39
C ALA A 231 -5.30 -12.81 -10.66
N LEU A 232 -6.01 -12.11 -11.53
CA LEU A 232 -7.36 -12.45 -11.95
C LEU A 232 -7.37 -13.73 -12.81
N ASP A 233 -6.45 -13.86 -13.76
CA ASP A 233 -6.33 -15.04 -14.64
C ASP A 233 -6.02 -16.33 -13.86
N HIS A 234 -5.31 -16.22 -12.74
CA HIS A 234 -4.92 -17.34 -11.88
C HIS A 234 -5.77 -17.47 -10.60
N GLN A 235 -6.90 -16.77 -10.52
CA GLN A 235 -7.74 -16.85 -9.31
C GLN A 235 -8.40 -18.23 -9.15
N PRO A 236 -8.67 -18.67 -7.91
CA PRO A 236 -9.45 -19.88 -7.68
C PRO A 236 -10.90 -19.68 -8.16
N SER A 237 -11.62 -20.79 -8.42
CA SER A 237 -13.04 -20.75 -8.81
C SER A 237 -13.94 -20.06 -7.79
N THR A 238 -13.54 -20.04 -6.52
CA THR A 238 -14.21 -19.30 -5.43
C THR A 238 -14.05 -17.79 -5.55
N GLY A 239 -13.10 -17.30 -6.35
CA GLY A 239 -12.71 -15.90 -6.49
C GLY A 239 -11.58 -15.49 -5.53
N SER A 240 -10.82 -14.46 -5.89
CA SER A 240 -9.86 -13.78 -5.01
C SER A 240 -10.27 -12.32 -4.81
N PHE A 241 -10.58 -11.96 -3.57
CA PHE A 241 -10.95 -10.60 -3.18
C PHE A 241 -9.88 -9.59 -3.64
N GLY A 242 -8.61 -9.87 -3.33
CA GLY A 242 -7.50 -8.98 -3.64
C GLY A 242 -7.28 -8.83 -5.15
N ALA A 243 -7.46 -9.91 -5.93
CA ALA A 243 -7.36 -9.85 -7.39
C ALA A 243 -8.43 -8.92 -7.98
N HIS A 244 -9.70 -9.09 -7.61
CA HIS A 244 -10.79 -8.23 -8.09
C HIS A 244 -10.61 -6.76 -7.65
N LYS A 245 -10.27 -6.51 -6.38
CA LYS A 245 -10.04 -5.15 -5.84
C LYS A 245 -8.92 -4.43 -6.59
N TRP A 246 -7.74 -5.05 -6.70
CA TRP A 246 -6.59 -4.40 -7.33
C TRP A 246 -6.71 -4.32 -8.84
N TYR A 247 -7.38 -5.27 -9.48
CA TYR A 247 -7.74 -5.17 -10.89
C TYR A 247 -8.61 -3.94 -11.17
N ALA A 248 -9.70 -3.75 -10.40
CA ALA A 248 -10.59 -2.60 -10.57
C ALA A 248 -9.87 -1.26 -10.36
N ILE A 249 -9.07 -1.15 -9.28
CA ILE A 249 -8.26 0.05 -9.02
C ILE A 249 -7.35 0.35 -10.21
N LEU A 250 -6.57 -0.63 -10.66
CA LEU A 250 -5.55 -0.41 -11.68
C LEU A 250 -6.15 -0.25 -13.08
N LEU A 251 -7.31 -0.87 -13.35
CA LEU A 251 -8.07 -0.65 -14.57
C LEU A 251 -8.55 0.80 -14.65
N ASP A 252 -9.12 1.37 -13.58
CA ASP A 252 -9.54 2.79 -13.55
C ASP A 252 -8.34 3.72 -13.73
N ARG A 253 -7.23 3.46 -13.02
CA ARG A 253 -6.01 4.28 -13.08
C ARG A 253 -5.35 4.26 -14.46
N THR A 254 -5.22 3.10 -15.10
CA THR A 254 -4.65 3.01 -16.45
C THR A 254 -5.59 3.63 -17.49
N ALA A 255 -6.90 3.47 -17.34
CA ALA A 255 -7.89 4.12 -18.19
C ALA A 255 -7.88 5.66 -18.07
N GLU A 256 -7.63 6.19 -16.87
CA GLU A 256 -7.43 7.62 -16.65
C GLU A 256 -6.21 8.15 -17.43
N LEU A 257 -5.09 7.40 -17.43
CA LEU A 257 -3.88 7.75 -18.19
C LEU A 257 -4.11 7.70 -19.71
N GLU A 258 -4.92 6.75 -20.19
CA GLU A 258 -5.33 6.67 -21.60
C GLU A 258 -6.32 7.79 -22.00
N GLY A 259 -7.03 8.35 -21.03
CA GLY A 259 -7.91 9.51 -21.17
C GLY A 259 -9.39 9.24 -20.95
N ASN A 260 -10.18 10.31 -20.90
CA ASN A 260 -11.61 10.26 -20.49
C ASN A 260 -12.45 9.24 -21.26
N LYS A 261 -12.20 9.03 -22.56
CA LYS A 261 -12.95 8.05 -23.36
C LYS A 261 -12.69 6.62 -22.89
N ALA A 262 -11.43 6.26 -22.62
CA ALA A 262 -11.07 4.95 -22.12
C ALA A 262 -11.60 4.73 -20.71
N ARG A 263 -11.48 5.75 -19.84
CA ARG A 263 -12.04 5.71 -18.48
C ARG A 263 -13.54 5.47 -18.47
N ILE A 264 -14.29 6.21 -19.30
CA ILE A 264 -15.73 5.98 -19.44
C ILE A 264 -16.01 4.58 -19.99
N ALA A 265 -15.24 4.09 -20.97
CA ALA A 265 -15.48 2.77 -21.55
C ALA A 265 -15.28 1.61 -20.56
N LYS A 266 -14.31 1.73 -19.66
CA LYS A 266 -13.95 0.72 -18.66
C LYS A 266 -14.75 0.86 -17.34
N ALA A 267 -15.53 1.92 -17.16
CA ALA A 267 -16.19 2.25 -15.89
C ALA A 267 -17.12 1.14 -15.38
N MET A 268 -17.92 0.51 -16.26
CA MET A 268 -18.81 -0.58 -15.85
C MET A 268 -18.07 -1.85 -15.42
N GLU A 269 -16.95 -2.14 -16.06
CA GLU A 269 -16.07 -3.26 -15.69
C GLU A 269 -15.45 -3.02 -14.32
N VAL A 270 -14.92 -1.81 -14.07
CA VAL A 270 -14.41 -1.39 -12.76
C VAL A 270 -15.45 -1.62 -11.66
N LYS A 271 -16.70 -1.19 -11.87
CA LYS A 271 -17.79 -1.42 -10.92
C LYS A 271 -18.03 -2.91 -10.66
N ALA A 272 -18.16 -3.71 -11.70
CA ALA A 272 -18.43 -5.14 -11.56
C ALA A 272 -17.34 -5.85 -10.73
N HIS A 273 -16.07 -5.45 -10.91
CA HIS A 273 -14.98 -5.98 -10.10
C HIS A 273 -15.00 -5.49 -8.65
N PHE A 274 -15.39 -4.24 -8.37
CA PHE A 274 -15.59 -3.79 -6.99
C PHE A 274 -16.75 -4.51 -6.30
N GLU A 275 -17.88 -4.68 -6.97
CA GLU A 275 -19.02 -5.44 -6.46
C GLU A 275 -18.62 -6.89 -6.16
N ARG A 276 -17.91 -7.54 -7.10
CA ARG A 276 -17.39 -8.90 -6.88
C ARG A 276 -16.38 -8.97 -5.73
N ALA A 277 -15.53 -7.97 -5.55
CA ALA A 277 -14.64 -7.90 -4.39
C ALA A 277 -15.43 -7.79 -3.08
N LEU A 278 -16.52 -6.99 -3.04
CA LEU A 278 -17.37 -6.86 -1.85
C LEU A 278 -18.21 -8.10 -1.55
N GLU A 279 -18.60 -8.87 -2.57
CA GLU A 279 -19.20 -10.20 -2.37
C GLU A 279 -18.24 -11.16 -1.66
N LEU A 280 -16.94 -11.09 -2.01
CA LEU A 280 -15.90 -11.95 -1.44
C LEU A 280 -15.42 -11.46 -0.06
N ASN A 281 -15.38 -10.15 0.15
CA ASN A 281 -15.05 -9.54 1.44
C ASN A 281 -15.90 -8.27 1.68
N PRO A 282 -17.06 -8.41 2.34
CA PRO A 282 -17.98 -7.29 2.57
C PRO A 282 -17.50 -6.32 3.66
N THR A 283 -16.37 -6.62 4.31
CA THR A 283 -15.83 -5.83 5.44
C THR A 283 -14.71 -4.87 5.04
N ASP A 284 -14.31 -4.86 3.76
CA ASP A 284 -13.24 -3.99 3.29
C ASP A 284 -13.75 -2.55 3.05
N ALA A 285 -13.43 -1.65 3.99
CA ALA A 285 -13.83 -0.24 3.93
C ALA A 285 -13.31 0.48 2.67
N THR A 286 -12.10 0.14 2.21
CA THR A 286 -11.52 0.76 1.01
C THR A 286 -12.33 0.46 -0.26
N THR A 287 -12.77 -0.78 -0.46
CA THR A 287 -13.58 -1.15 -1.64
C THR A 287 -14.95 -0.47 -1.58
N TRP A 288 -15.58 -0.39 -0.40
CA TRP A 288 -16.81 0.38 -0.22
C TRP A 288 -16.63 1.85 -0.58
N HIS A 289 -15.54 2.47 -0.12
CA HIS A 289 -15.21 3.84 -0.49
C HIS A 289 -15.02 4.00 -2.00
N LEU A 290 -14.24 3.14 -2.65
CA LEU A 290 -13.97 3.22 -4.10
C LEU A 290 -15.25 3.01 -4.93
N LEU A 291 -16.13 2.10 -4.52
CA LEU A 291 -17.44 1.95 -5.15
C LEU A 291 -18.32 3.20 -4.93
N GLY A 292 -18.25 3.81 -3.76
CA GLY A 292 -18.90 5.10 -3.49
C GLY A 292 -18.38 6.23 -4.39
N VAL A 293 -17.05 6.29 -4.62
CA VAL A 293 -16.44 7.24 -5.57
C VAL A 293 -16.98 6.99 -6.97
N TRP A 294 -17.08 5.74 -7.41
CA TRP A 294 -17.67 5.39 -8.70
C TRP A 294 -19.11 5.92 -8.82
N HIS A 295 -19.97 5.66 -7.82
CA HIS A 295 -21.36 6.13 -7.82
C HIS A 295 -21.43 7.66 -7.83
N TYR A 296 -20.59 8.34 -7.04
CA TYR A 296 -20.53 9.80 -6.99
C TYR A 296 -20.09 10.39 -8.34
N GLU A 297 -18.99 9.91 -8.91
CA GLU A 297 -18.43 10.44 -10.15
C GLU A 297 -19.37 10.23 -11.34
N LEU A 298 -20.07 9.09 -11.36
CA LEU A 298 -21.05 8.81 -12.40
C LEU A 298 -22.32 9.68 -12.24
N ALA A 299 -22.81 9.86 -11.02
CA ALA A 299 -23.93 10.77 -10.71
C ALA A 299 -23.60 12.23 -11.06
N ASP A 300 -22.35 12.65 -10.82
CA ASP A 300 -21.84 14.00 -11.05
C ASP A 300 -21.22 14.20 -12.45
N LEU A 301 -21.47 13.29 -13.40
CA LEU A 301 -20.97 13.46 -14.77
C LEU A 301 -21.51 14.74 -15.41
N SER A 302 -20.59 15.53 -15.96
CA SER A 302 -20.90 16.64 -16.85
C SER A 302 -21.68 16.16 -18.08
N THR A 303 -22.53 17.02 -18.64
CA THR A 303 -23.38 16.70 -19.80
C THR A 303 -22.62 16.10 -20.98
N HIS A 304 -21.41 16.60 -21.28
CA HIS A 304 -20.58 16.07 -22.35
C HIS A 304 -20.02 14.67 -22.05
N LYS A 305 -19.69 14.37 -20.78
CA LYS A 305 -19.29 13.01 -20.38
C LYS A 305 -20.47 12.05 -20.40
N ARG A 306 -21.67 12.52 -20.03
CA ARG A 306 -22.90 11.73 -20.13
C ARG A 306 -23.22 11.35 -21.58
N TRP A 307 -23.07 12.29 -22.52
CA TRP A 307 -23.18 12.01 -23.95
C TRP A 307 -22.15 10.95 -24.41
N LEU A 308 -20.89 11.07 -23.97
CA LEU A 308 -19.85 10.08 -24.31
C LEU A 308 -20.17 8.70 -23.72
N ALA A 309 -20.73 8.64 -22.52
CA ALA A 309 -21.19 7.39 -21.92
C ALA A 309 -22.35 6.77 -22.72
N SER A 310 -23.31 7.57 -23.20
CA SER A 310 -24.38 7.08 -24.10
C SER A 310 -23.83 6.48 -25.40
N LEU A 311 -22.75 7.04 -25.96
CA LEU A 311 -22.15 6.49 -27.17
C LEU A 311 -21.51 5.10 -26.93
N VAL A 312 -20.94 4.88 -25.75
CA VAL A 312 -20.29 3.62 -25.39
C VAL A 312 -21.34 2.56 -24.99
N TYR A 313 -22.34 2.97 -24.22
CA TYR A 313 -23.25 2.05 -23.52
C TYR A 313 -24.68 2.04 -24.08
N GLY A 314 -24.97 2.82 -25.11
CA GLY A 314 -26.32 3.06 -25.63
C GLY A 314 -27.11 4.05 -24.77
N SER A 315 -27.17 3.81 -23.46
CA SER A 315 -27.67 4.74 -22.45
C SER A 315 -26.62 4.94 -21.35
N PRO A 316 -26.48 6.15 -20.79
CA PRO A 316 -25.52 6.36 -19.71
C PRO A 316 -25.95 5.53 -18.50
N PRO A 317 -25.04 4.80 -17.84
CA PRO A 317 -25.39 4.05 -16.65
C PRO A 317 -25.94 5.02 -15.60
N GLU A 318 -27.04 4.62 -14.97
CA GLU A 318 -27.73 5.44 -13.99
C GLU A 318 -27.28 5.05 -12.58
N THR A 319 -27.09 6.07 -11.75
CA THR A 319 -26.77 5.95 -10.33
C THR A 319 -27.20 7.22 -9.62
N THR A 320 -27.29 7.15 -8.30
CA THR A 320 -27.75 8.23 -7.43
C THR A 320 -26.70 8.66 -6.42
N TYR A 321 -26.84 9.88 -5.89
CA TYR A 321 -26.05 10.32 -4.75
C TYR A 321 -26.38 9.50 -3.48
N ASP A 322 -27.58 8.94 -3.37
CA ASP A 322 -27.96 8.03 -2.29
C ASP A 322 -27.17 6.72 -2.31
N GLU A 323 -26.84 6.17 -3.49
CA GLU A 323 -25.96 4.99 -3.60
C GLU A 323 -24.55 5.30 -3.14
N ALA A 324 -24.01 6.45 -3.57
CA ALA A 324 -22.71 6.93 -3.10
C ALA A 324 -22.70 7.10 -1.58
N LEU A 325 -23.74 7.74 -1.03
CA LEU A 325 -23.89 7.94 0.42
C LEU A 325 -23.84 6.61 1.18
N ARG A 326 -24.65 5.62 0.75
CA ARG A 326 -24.68 4.30 1.38
C ARG A 326 -23.31 3.63 1.40
N CYS A 327 -22.57 3.72 0.31
CA CYS A 327 -21.24 3.14 0.20
C CYS A 327 -20.24 3.80 1.17
N PHE A 328 -20.22 5.14 1.21
CA PHE A 328 -19.31 5.87 2.09
C PHE A 328 -19.66 5.72 3.58
N GLU A 329 -20.94 5.72 3.94
CA GLU A 329 -21.40 5.46 5.31
C GLU A 329 -21.07 4.03 5.74
N ARG A 330 -21.17 3.05 4.82
CA ARG A 330 -20.76 1.68 5.09
C ARG A 330 -19.25 1.58 5.32
N ALA A 331 -18.43 2.25 4.52
CA ALA A 331 -16.98 2.30 4.71
C ALA A 331 -16.62 2.89 6.09
N GLU A 332 -17.26 3.99 6.47
CA GLU A 332 -17.04 4.66 7.76
C GLU A 332 -17.49 3.79 8.95
N THR A 333 -18.58 3.05 8.80
CA THR A 333 -19.07 2.12 9.83
C THR A 333 -18.11 0.95 10.05
N LEU A 334 -17.48 0.46 8.99
CA LEU A 334 -16.54 -0.66 9.05
C LEU A 334 -15.18 -0.26 9.65
N ALA A 335 -14.70 0.93 9.32
CA ALA A 335 -13.42 1.45 9.81
C ALA A 335 -13.51 2.97 10.02
N PRO A 336 -13.95 3.45 11.20
CA PRO A 336 -14.08 4.88 11.46
C PRO A 336 -12.75 5.63 11.30
N GLY A 337 -12.76 6.75 10.57
CA GLY A 337 -11.58 7.59 10.36
C GLY A 337 -10.47 6.96 9.53
N PHE A 338 -10.73 5.85 8.81
CA PHE A 338 -9.69 5.15 8.04
C PHE A 338 -9.10 5.99 6.90
N TYR A 339 -9.92 6.81 6.23
CA TYR A 339 -9.54 7.67 5.11
C TYR A 339 -10.14 9.07 5.21
N SER A 340 -9.27 10.08 5.24
CA SER A 340 -9.63 11.49 5.10
C SER A 340 -10.45 11.76 3.82
N ALA A 341 -10.14 11.02 2.75
CA ALA A 341 -10.88 11.03 1.49
C ALA A 341 -12.35 10.62 1.67
N ASN A 342 -12.65 9.64 2.53
CA ASN A 342 -14.02 9.16 2.73
C ASN A 342 -14.91 10.27 3.30
N ASN A 343 -14.46 10.96 4.35
CA ASN A 343 -15.18 12.11 4.90
C ASN A 343 -15.29 13.26 3.88
N TYR A 344 -14.26 13.50 3.07
CA TYR A 344 -14.33 14.50 2.02
C TYR A 344 -15.45 14.19 1.01
N TYR A 345 -15.53 12.95 0.51
CA TYR A 345 -16.59 12.54 -0.40
C TYR A 345 -17.98 12.49 0.25
N LEU A 346 -18.11 12.10 1.52
CA LEU A 346 -19.35 12.26 2.28
C LEU A 346 -19.81 13.73 2.29
N GLY A 347 -18.89 14.66 2.51
CA GLY A 347 -19.17 16.08 2.45
C GLY A 347 -19.68 16.53 1.07
N LEU A 348 -19.07 16.04 -0.01
CA LEU A 348 -19.53 16.32 -1.38
C LEU A 348 -20.93 15.78 -1.63
N VAL A 349 -21.21 14.55 -1.23
CA VAL A 349 -22.52 13.92 -1.38
C VAL A 349 -23.59 14.70 -0.62
N TYR A 350 -23.35 15.04 0.65
CA TYR A 350 -24.29 15.86 1.42
C TYR A 350 -24.52 17.24 0.79
N GLU A 351 -23.48 17.88 0.23
CA GLU A 351 -23.64 19.14 -0.51
C GLU A 351 -24.56 18.97 -1.74
N LYS A 352 -24.38 17.91 -2.53
CA LYS A 352 -25.26 17.61 -3.68
C LYS A 352 -26.70 17.33 -3.25
N MET A 353 -26.88 16.74 -2.08
CA MET A 353 -28.18 16.51 -1.44
C MET A 353 -28.73 17.75 -0.70
N LYS A 354 -28.05 18.91 -0.77
CA LYS A 354 -28.42 20.17 -0.08
C LYS A 354 -28.46 20.07 1.46
N ARG A 355 -27.73 19.12 2.03
CA ARG A 355 -27.59 18.86 3.47
C ARG A 355 -26.34 19.56 4.00
N LYS A 356 -26.43 20.88 4.12
CA LYS A 356 -25.28 21.77 4.36
C LYS A 356 -24.56 21.50 5.69
N GLU A 357 -25.30 21.25 6.75
CA GLU A 357 -24.73 21.08 8.10
C GLU A 357 -23.91 19.79 8.17
N GLU A 358 -24.45 18.70 7.63
CA GLU A 358 -23.73 17.43 7.52
C GLU A 358 -22.53 17.52 6.60
N ALA A 359 -22.65 18.25 5.48
CA ALA A 359 -21.52 18.48 4.57
C ALA A 359 -20.35 19.17 5.29
N VAL A 360 -20.61 20.26 6.00
CA VAL A 360 -19.60 20.99 6.77
C VAL A 360 -18.97 20.10 7.84
N LYS A 361 -19.78 19.33 8.58
CA LYS A 361 -19.27 18.39 9.59
C LYS A 361 -18.26 17.41 8.99
N GLN A 362 -18.59 16.82 7.84
CA GLN A 362 -17.71 15.86 7.17
C GLN A 362 -16.44 16.52 6.61
N PHE A 363 -16.53 17.72 6.04
CA PHE A 363 -15.33 18.45 5.63
C PHE A 363 -14.42 18.81 6.80
N LYS A 364 -14.97 19.15 7.97
CA LYS A 364 -14.16 19.36 9.19
C LYS A 364 -13.45 18.08 9.62
N MET A 365 -14.12 16.92 9.56
CA MET A 365 -13.49 15.63 9.84
C MET A 365 -12.34 15.34 8.86
N ALA A 366 -12.55 15.54 7.56
CA ALA A 366 -11.50 15.37 6.54
C ALA A 366 -10.32 16.33 6.76
N TYR A 367 -10.57 17.58 7.14
CA TYR A 367 -9.55 18.58 7.44
C TYR A 367 -8.74 18.23 8.70
N ASN A 368 -9.38 17.69 9.74
CA ASN A 368 -8.73 17.37 11.00
C ASN A 368 -8.09 15.97 11.05
N ALA A 369 -8.23 15.18 9.99
CA ALA A 369 -7.63 13.85 9.91
C ALA A 369 -6.09 13.91 10.02
N PRO A 370 -5.44 12.89 10.66
CA PRO A 370 -3.98 12.79 10.68
C PRO A 370 -3.40 12.78 9.26
N MET A 371 -2.35 13.57 9.02
CA MET A 371 -1.64 13.60 7.75
C MET A 371 -0.52 12.56 7.75
N ALA A 372 -0.84 11.31 7.44
CA ALA A 372 0.16 10.24 7.37
C ALA A 372 0.69 10.04 5.93
N GLU A 373 -0.17 10.25 4.93
CA GLU A 373 0.13 9.98 3.53
C GLU A 373 0.10 11.25 2.66
N PRO A 374 0.77 11.27 1.49
CA PRO A 374 0.69 12.38 0.55
C PRO A 374 -0.75 12.71 0.13
N ASP A 375 -1.60 11.69 0.03
CA ASP A 375 -3.01 11.81 -0.34
C ASP A 375 -3.80 12.54 0.77
N ASP A 376 -3.44 12.37 2.04
CA ASP A 376 -4.09 13.07 3.15
C ASP A 376 -3.88 14.58 3.06
N LEU A 377 -2.70 15.03 2.60
CA LEU A 377 -2.45 16.45 2.35
C LEU A 377 -3.34 16.99 1.23
N GLU A 378 -3.58 16.20 0.19
CA GLU A 378 -4.47 16.57 -0.90
C GLU A 378 -5.91 16.77 -0.40
N TYR A 379 -6.44 15.81 0.34
CA TYR A 379 -7.81 15.87 0.87
C TYR A 379 -7.98 16.90 1.98
N HIS A 380 -6.95 17.13 2.80
CA HIS A 380 -6.92 18.24 3.75
C HIS A 380 -7.10 19.59 3.04
N ASN A 381 -6.31 19.83 1.98
CA ASN A 381 -6.39 21.07 1.20
C ASN A 381 -7.72 21.20 0.46
N LYS A 382 -8.25 20.11 -0.11
CA LYS A 382 -9.57 20.09 -0.75
C LYS A 382 -10.68 20.40 0.26
N ALA A 383 -10.64 19.78 1.44
CA ALA A 383 -11.59 20.04 2.52
C ALA A 383 -11.53 21.49 3.00
N LEU A 384 -10.32 22.05 3.19
CA LEU A 384 -10.13 23.45 3.55
C LEU A 384 -10.73 24.40 2.50
N SER A 385 -10.50 24.13 1.21
CA SER A 385 -11.07 24.92 0.11
C SER A 385 -12.60 24.92 0.16
N ARG A 386 -13.22 23.76 0.42
CA ARG A 386 -14.67 23.66 0.61
C ARG A 386 -15.14 24.40 1.86
N LEU A 387 -14.46 24.28 2.99
CA LEU A 387 -14.81 24.99 4.23
C LEU A 387 -14.74 26.52 4.06
N LYS A 388 -13.77 27.03 3.29
CA LYS A 388 -13.67 28.45 2.93
C LYS A 388 -14.88 28.93 2.13
N SER A 389 -15.44 28.12 1.22
CA SER A 389 -16.67 28.50 0.50
C SER A 389 -17.89 28.59 1.42
N TYR A 390 -17.85 27.91 2.56
CA TYR A 390 -18.83 28.03 3.65
C TYR A 390 -18.53 29.16 4.65
N LYS A 391 -17.53 30.00 4.39
CA LYS A 391 -17.08 31.12 5.24
C LYS A 391 -16.47 30.70 6.58
N TYR A 392 -15.94 29.48 6.68
CA TYR A 392 -15.09 29.09 7.81
C TYR A 392 -13.65 29.56 7.56
N ASN A 393 -13.01 30.16 8.58
CA ASN A 393 -11.61 30.56 8.51
C ASN A 393 -10.70 29.55 9.24
N GLU A 394 -9.40 29.56 8.92
CA GLU A 394 -8.43 28.61 9.51
C GLU A 394 -8.31 28.79 11.03
N GLU A 395 -8.45 30.02 11.54
CA GLU A 395 -8.42 30.30 12.98
C GLU A 395 -9.58 29.65 13.75
N GLN A 396 -10.79 29.60 13.18
CA GLN A 396 -11.94 28.90 13.76
C GLN A 396 -11.70 27.39 13.76
N LEU A 397 -11.13 26.85 12.67
CA LEU A 397 -10.87 25.42 12.54
C LEU A 397 -9.76 24.94 13.47
N CYS A 398 -8.72 25.76 13.70
CA CYS A 398 -7.63 25.44 14.64
C CYS A 398 -8.06 25.50 16.12
N LYS A 399 -9.10 26.27 16.46
CA LYS A 399 -9.64 26.35 17.84
C LYS A 399 -10.54 25.18 18.22
N GLU A 400 -11.00 24.41 17.23
CA GLU A 400 -11.88 23.25 17.40
C GLU A 400 -11.12 21.91 17.39
N LYS A 401 -9.78 21.94 17.23
CA LYS A 401 -8.88 20.79 17.45
C LYS A 401 -8.63 20.60 18.94
#